data_AF-A0A813XRE9-F1
#
_entry.id   AF-A0A813XRE9-F1
#
_cell.length_a   1.000
_cell.length_b   1.000
_cell.length_c   1.000
_cell.angle_alpha   90.00
_cell.angle_beta   90.00
_cell.angle_gamma   90.00
#
_symmetry.space_group_name_H-M   'P 1'
#
loop_
_entity.id
_entity.type
_entity.pdbx_description
1 polymer ?
#
loop_
_entity_poly.entity_id
_entity_poly.type
_entity_poly.pdbx_seq_one_letter_code
_entity_poly.pdbx_strand_id
1 'polypeptide(L)'
;MPVPKSRKRDTKLYDLLEVSPDATNAQIAKAYKVAAMKYHPDRNPDAPPEKFKEISAAYDVLKDEHKKQIYDQYGLEGLKEGMGAHSATSLFDLIMGGSNRHHHHHGQPKGESRIIPLKVSLETLYNGETKSVTFTRKIVCQQCNGSGCKEGKKRIHCRACHGQGVRMGLSRMGPITFQQPVQCRECDGEGEVIAHKDKCHLCHGNQIVEEKKSLDVVILPGYSNGKKIKFRGENDQLSGIEAGDIYILIEQEKHPIFERINEHDLLIKMKINLNESLTGFKRTIQHLDGRHVLIQHPPDHPIEPNSMKKIPNQGMTSMETHHTGDLIIQFDVEFPPINFFHHPNIIQKLESILPSKPAFNIPSGVNLDEALSMIDHNKESHSNKHRSHKTYSEINEENDDDDDQYVDDDEDDDDQPQVHTCHTQ
;
A
#
# COMPACT_ATOMS: atom_id res chain seq x y z
N MET A 1 -67.66 11.97 -41.97
CA MET A 1 -66.31 11.42 -41.74
C MET A 1 -65.50 12.46 -40.97
N PRO A 2 -65.17 12.23 -39.69
CA PRO A 2 -64.42 13.20 -38.90
C PRO A 2 -62.92 13.14 -39.27
N VAL A 3 -62.36 14.32 -39.55
CA VAL A 3 -60.93 14.55 -39.82
C VAL A 3 -60.12 14.28 -38.53
N PRO A 4 -59.05 13.46 -38.55
CA PRO A 4 -58.22 13.28 -37.37
C PRO A 4 -57.42 14.56 -37.08
N LYS A 5 -57.58 15.06 -35.85
CA LYS A 5 -56.88 16.24 -35.31
C LYS A 5 -55.36 16.05 -35.39
N SER A 6 -54.63 17.02 -35.94
CA SER A 6 -53.16 17.02 -36.05
C SER A 6 -52.52 16.96 -34.66
N ARG A 7 -51.87 15.85 -34.32
CA ARG A 7 -51.00 15.77 -33.13
C ARG A 7 -49.72 16.58 -33.42
N LYS A 8 -49.34 17.48 -32.51
CA LYS A 8 -48.09 18.25 -32.60
C LYS A 8 -46.90 17.27 -32.51
N ARG A 9 -45.99 17.31 -33.48
CA ARG A 9 -44.71 16.56 -33.45
C ARG A 9 -43.84 17.09 -32.30
N ASP A 10 -43.16 16.19 -31.58
CA ASP A 10 -42.15 16.58 -30.58
C ASP A 10 -40.88 17.04 -31.32
N THR A 11 -40.45 18.28 -31.10
CA THR A 11 -39.32 18.89 -31.81
C THR A 11 -38.02 18.90 -31.01
N LYS A 12 -38.04 18.43 -29.75
CA LYS A 12 -36.92 18.59 -28.81
C LYS A 12 -35.57 18.08 -29.33
N LEU A 13 -35.53 16.91 -29.99
CA LEU A 13 -34.27 16.36 -30.51
C LEU A 13 -33.76 17.11 -31.76
N TYR A 14 -34.68 17.66 -32.55
CA TYR A 14 -34.35 18.48 -33.71
C TYR A 14 -33.85 19.87 -33.28
N ASP A 15 -34.47 20.45 -32.26
CA ASP A 15 -34.09 21.74 -31.67
C ASP A 15 -32.67 21.68 -31.07
N LEU A 16 -32.30 20.55 -30.42
CA LEU A 16 -30.94 20.33 -29.87
C LEU A 16 -29.84 20.28 -30.94
N LEU A 17 -30.16 19.76 -32.12
CA LEU A 17 -29.25 19.73 -33.27
C LEU A 17 -29.39 20.97 -34.16
N GLU A 18 -30.24 21.93 -33.79
CA GLU A 18 -30.55 23.14 -34.57
C GLU A 18 -30.99 22.82 -36.03
N VAL A 19 -31.76 21.75 -36.21
CA VAL A 19 -32.27 21.30 -37.52
C VAL A 19 -33.79 21.27 -37.58
N SER A 20 -34.35 21.33 -38.78
CA SER A 20 -35.79 21.19 -38.99
C SER A 20 -36.26 19.74 -38.72
N PRO A 21 -37.50 19.53 -38.22
CA PRO A 21 -38.12 18.19 -38.14
C PRO A 21 -38.19 17.44 -39.47
N ASP A 22 -38.17 18.16 -40.59
CA ASP A 22 -38.17 17.58 -41.95
C ASP A 22 -36.73 17.38 -42.49
N ALA A 23 -35.71 17.50 -41.64
CA ALA A 23 -34.31 17.36 -42.05
C ALA A 23 -33.97 15.92 -42.50
N THR A 24 -33.20 15.85 -43.59
CA THR A 24 -32.64 14.60 -44.10
C THR A 24 -31.53 14.08 -43.19
N ASN A 25 -31.26 12.77 -43.21
CA ASN A 25 -30.19 12.16 -42.40
C ASN A 25 -28.81 12.78 -42.67
N ALA A 26 -28.56 13.24 -43.91
CA ALA A 26 -27.34 13.96 -44.27
C ALA A 26 -27.23 15.33 -43.59
N GLN A 27 -28.34 16.06 -43.47
CA GLN A 27 -28.40 17.35 -42.76
C GLN A 27 -28.23 17.17 -41.26
N ILE A 28 -28.86 16.14 -40.68
CA ILE A 28 -28.73 15.77 -39.26
C ILE A 28 -27.26 15.39 -38.94
N ALA A 29 -26.61 14.60 -39.78
CA ALA A 29 -25.20 14.24 -39.60
C ALA A 29 -24.24 15.44 -39.74
N LYS A 30 -24.55 16.38 -40.64
CA LYS A 30 -23.76 17.60 -40.81
C LYS A 30 -23.91 18.52 -39.58
N ALA A 31 -25.13 18.69 -39.08
CA ALA A 31 -25.41 19.49 -37.90
C ALA A 31 -24.75 18.90 -36.65
N TYR A 32 -24.81 17.58 -36.47
CA TYR A 32 -24.09 16.88 -35.39
C TYR A 32 -22.58 17.15 -35.43
N LYS A 33 -21.94 17.08 -36.60
CA LYS A 33 -20.49 17.37 -36.71
C LYS A 33 -20.13 18.79 -36.29
N VAL A 34 -20.95 19.77 -36.67
CA VAL A 34 -20.74 21.18 -36.30
C VAL A 34 -20.94 21.37 -34.79
N ALA A 35 -22.02 20.80 -34.24
CA ALA A 35 -22.35 20.88 -32.82
C ALA A 35 -21.32 20.12 -31.95
N ALA A 36 -20.89 18.93 -32.37
CA ALA A 36 -19.87 18.14 -31.70
C ALA A 36 -18.52 18.86 -31.65
N MET A 37 -18.11 19.56 -32.72
CA MET A 37 -16.89 20.39 -32.68
C MET A 37 -17.00 21.59 -31.75
N LYS A 38 -18.19 22.21 -31.65
CA LYS A 38 -18.46 23.38 -30.80
C LYS A 38 -18.46 23.04 -29.31
N TYR A 39 -18.93 21.85 -28.96
CA TYR A 39 -19.10 21.41 -27.56
C TYR A 39 -18.14 20.27 -27.15
N HIS A 40 -17.08 19.99 -27.92
CA HIS A 40 -16.12 18.95 -27.58
C HIS A 40 -15.30 19.33 -26.34
N PRO A 41 -15.20 18.48 -25.30
CA PRO A 41 -14.54 18.83 -24.03
C PRO A 41 -13.05 19.15 -24.18
N ASP A 42 -12.37 18.55 -25.16
CA ASP A 42 -10.94 18.78 -25.44
C ASP A 42 -10.67 20.10 -26.18
N ARG A 43 -11.65 20.60 -26.96
CA ARG A 43 -11.49 21.85 -27.75
C ARG A 43 -12.15 23.05 -27.11
N ASN A 44 -13.13 22.83 -26.25
CA ASN A 44 -13.87 23.88 -25.57
C ASN A 44 -14.12 23.47 -24.11
N PRO A 45 -13.11 23.59 -23.23
CA PRO A 45 -13.19 23.13 -21.83
C PRO A 45 -14.23 23.88 -21.00
N ASP A 46 -14.62 25.10 -21.42
CA ASP A 46 -15.60 25.95 -20.75
C ASP A 46 -17.05 25.64 -21.15
N ALA A 47 -17.25 24.80 -22.16
CA ALA A 47 -18.58 24.40 -22.60
C ALA A 47 -19.21 23.39 -21.63
N PRO A 48 -20.52 23.48 -21.33
CA PRO A 48 -21.19 22.53 -20.45
C PRO A 48 -21.05 21.10 -20.99
N PRO A 49 -20.44 20.15 -20.24
CA PRO A 49 -20.25 18.78 -20.71
C PRO A 49 -21.59 18.05 -20.93
N GLU A 50 -22.67 18.54 -20.33
CA GLU A 50 -24.04 18.03 -20.50
C GLU A 50 -24.55 18.26 -21.93
N LYS A 51 -24.27 19.42 -22.54
CA LYS A 51 -24.74 19.75 -23.89
C LYS A 51 -24.16 18.79 -24.95
N PHE A 52 -22.90 18.40 -24.80
CA PHE A 52 -22.28 17.43 -25.71
C PHE A 52 -22.95 16.05 -25.65
N LYS A 53 -23.36 15.63 -24.45
CA LYS A 53 -24.08 14.37 -24.23
C LYS A 53 -25.48 14.42 -24.84
N GLU A 54 -26.22 15.51 -24.62
CA GLU A 54 -27.56 15.73 -25.19
C GLU A 54 -27.53 15.72 -26.72
N ILE A 55 -26.55 16.40 -27.33
CA ILE A 55 -26.36 16.45 -28.79
C ILE A 55 -26.04 15.07 -29.37
N SER A 56 -25.22 14.29 -28.67
CA SER A 56 -24.87 12.93 -29.11
C SER A 56 -26.06 11.97 -28.99
N ALA A 57 -26.82 12.06 -27.91
CA ALA A 57 -28.03 11.26 -27.74
C ALA A 57 -29.13 11.62 -28.76
N ALA A 58 -29.30 12.91 -29.07
CA ALA A 58 -30.22 13.35 -30.11
C ALA A 58 -29.82 12.80 -31.48
N TYR A 59 -28.52 12.81 -31.81
CA TYR A 59 -28.02 12.23 -33.05
C TYR A 59 -28.25 10.72 -33.13
N ASP A 60 -28.03 9.97 -32.05
CA ASP A 60 -28.21 8.51 -32.03
C ASP A 60 -29.67 8.08 -32.30
N VAL A 61 -30.64 8.86 -31.82
CA VAL A 61 -32.06 8.62 -32.08
C VAL A 61 -32.43 9.04 -33.51
N LEU A 62 -31.96 10.21 -33.97
CA LEU A 62 -32.35 10.77 -35.27
C LEU A 62 -31.59 10.16 -36.46
N LYS A 63 -30.46 9.50 -36.23
CA LYS A 63 -29.67 8.79 -37.26
C LYS A 63 -30.33 7.48 -37.69
N ASP A 64 -30.97 6.78 -36.76
CA ASP A 64 -31.64 5.49 -37.01
C ASP A 64 -33.06 5.75 -37.52
N GLU A 65 -33.36 5.30 -38.73
CA GLU A 65 -34.64 5.56 -39.39
C GLU A 65 -35.83 4.97 -38.63
N HIS A 66 -35.65 3.82 -37.97
CA HIS A 66 -36.69 3.19 -37.16
C HIS A 66 -36.92 3.94 -35.85
N LYS A 67 -35.85 4.38 -35.17
CA LYS A 67 -35.96 5.18 -33.94
C LYS A 67 -36.51 6.58 -34.21
N LYS A 68 -36.12 7.20 -35.31
CA LYS A 68 -36.64 8.47 -35.79
C LYS A 68 -38.15 8.37 -36.05
N GLN A 69 -38.61 7.32 -36.72
CA GLN A 69 -40.05 7.10 -36.95
C GLN A 69 -40.84 6.94 -35.65
N ILE A 70 -40.33 6.17 -34.69
CA ILE A 70 -40.97 6.01 -33.36
C ILE A 70 -41.02 7.36 -32.64
N TYR A 71 -39.92 8.12 -32.66
CA TYR A 71 -39.85 9.46 -32.06
C TYR A 71 -40.81 10.45 -32.73
N ASP A 72 -40.88 10.46 -34.06
CA ASP A 72 -41.75 11.35 -34.82
C ASP A 72 -43.25 11.03 -34.58
N GLN A 73 -43.58 9.75 -34.33
CA GLN A 73 -44.95 9.28 -34.14
C GLN A 73 -45.45 9.37 -32.69
N TYR A 74 -44.58 9.15 -31.71
CA TYR A 74 -44.94 8.99 -30.30
C TYR A 74 -44.14 9.87 -29.33
N GLY A 75 -43.24 10.72 -29.83
CA GLY A 75 -42.37 11.57 -29.03
C GLY A 75 -41.37 10.79 -28.18
N LEU A 76 -40.76 11.47 -27.20
CA LEU A 76 -39.80 10.83 -26.28
C LEU A 76 -40.39 9.66 -25.47
N GLU A 77 -41.70 9.66 -25.24
CA GLU A 77 -42.39 8.62 -24.44
C GLU A 77 -42.54 7.30 -25.21
N GLY A 78 -42.82 7.35 -26.52
CA GLY A 78 -42.90 6.12 -27.33
C GLY A 78 -41.57 5.41 -27.53
N LEU A 79 -40.45 6.14 -27.43
CA LEU A 79 -39.13 5.53 -27.43
C LEU A 79 -38.88 4.69 -26.15
N LYS A 80 -39.60 4.99 -25.05
CA LYS A 80 -39.54 4.23 -23.79
C LYS A 80 -40.38 2.96 -23.81
N GLU A 81 -41.53 2.98 -24.47
CA GLU A 81 -42.47 1.84 -24.50
C GLU A 81 -42.23 0.89 -25.69
N GLY A 82 -41.69 1.39 -26.81
CA GLY A 82 -41.47 0.61 -28.04
C GLY A 82 -40.18 -0.22 -28.08
N MET A 83 -39.29 -0.05 -27.10
CA MET A 83 -38.09 -0.88 -26.94
C MET A 83 -38.07 -1.44 -25.53
N GLY A 84 -38.18 -2.77 -25.42
CA GLY A 84 -38.09 -3.48 -24.14
C GLY A 84 -36.98 -2.93 -23.25
N ALA A 85 -37.24 -2.97 -21.94
CA ALA A 85 -36.61 -2.23 -20.83
C ALA A 85 -35.07 -2.29 -20.67
N HIS A 86 -34.32 -2.73 -21.68
CA HIS A 86 -32.88 -2.79 -21.72
C HIS A 86 -32.21 -1.82 -22.73
N SER A 87 -32.95 -1.12 -23.60
CA SER A 87 -32.33 -0.15 -24.53
C SER A 87 -32.77 1.30 -24.34
N ALA A 88 -34.01 1.55 -23.89
CA ALA A 88 -34.50 2.92 -23.67
C ALA A 88 -34.16 3.45 -22.26
N THR A 89 -34.05 2.55 -21.27
CA THR A 89 -33.54 2.85 -19.93
C THR A 89 -32.09 3.29 -19.99
N SER A 90 -31.22 2.61 -20.75
CA SER A 90 -29.81 2.99 -20.90
C SER A 90 -29.56 4.29 -21.66
N LEU A 91 -30.48 4.73 -22.52
CA LEU A 91 -30.39 6.03 -23.22
C LEU A 91 -30.98 7.17 -22.39
N PHE A 92 -32.05 6.92 -21.63
CA PHE A 92 -32.65 7.91 -20.74
C PHE A 92 -31.85 8.08 -19.43
N ASP A 93 -31.24 7.02 -18.88
CA ASP A 93 -30.33 7.07 -17.72
C ASP A 93 -29.00 7.77 -18.05
N LEU A 94 -28.60 7.77 -19.33
CA LEU A 94 -27.47 8.55 -19.84
C LEU A 94 -27.77 10.05 -19.93
N ILE A 95 -29.05 10.42 -20.05
CA ILE A 95 -29.53 11.81 -20.21
C ILE A 95 -30.01 12.40 -18.86
N MET A 96 -30.63 11.61 -17.99
CA MET A 96 -31.30 12.06 -16.75
C MET A 96 -30.57 11.62 -15.48
N GLY A 97 -29.27 11.92 -15.39
CA GLY A 97 -28.57 11.99 -14.11
C GLY A 97 -28.43 10.66 -13.36
N GLY A 98 -27.57 9.77 -13.87
CA GLY A 98 -27.13 8.58 -13.15
C GLY A 98 -25.67 8.25 -13.46
N SER A 99 -24.78 8.61 -12.53
CA SER A 99 -23.44 8.07 -12.29
C SER A 99 -22.81 7.14 -13.35
N ASN A 100 -21.84 7.72 -14.08
CA ASN A 100 -20.54 7.12 -14.43
C ASN A 100 -20.45 5.60 -14.72
N ARG A 101 -19.99 5.34 -15.96
CA ARG A 101 -19.31 4.14 -16.50
C ARG A 101 -20.25 3.10 -17.12
N HIS A 102 -20.03 2.79 -18.40
CA HIS A 102 -19.74 1.46 -18.95
C HIS A 102 -19.80 1.53 -20.48
N HIS A 103 -18.71 2.04 -21.07
CA HIS A 103 -18.36 1.73 -22.47
C HIS A 103 -18.25 0.20 -22.58
N HIS A 104 -19.06 -0.40 -23.45
CA HIS A 104 -18.96 -1.81 -23.82
C HIS A 104 -17.66 -2.03 -24.61
N HIS A 105 -16.54 -2.19 -23.90
CA HIS A 105 -15.38 -2.87 -24.47
C HIS A 105 -15.68 -4.38 -24.46
N HIS A 106 -15.88 -4.95 -25.65
CA HIS A 106 -15.69 -6.38 -25.91
C HIS A 106 -14.20 -6.77 -25.75
N GLY A 107 -13.64 -6.55 -24.57
CA GLY A 107 -12.47 -7.27 -24.10
C GLY A 107 -12.96 -8.52 -23.38
N GLN A 108 -12.25 -9.64 -23.51
CA GLN A 108 -12.44 -10.72 -22.54
C GLN A 108 -12.25 -10.12 -21.14
N PRO A 109 -13.11 -10.47 -20.16
CA PRO A 109 -12.91 -10.03 -18.79
C PRO A 109 -11.48 -10.39 -18.37
N LYS A 110 -10.76 -9.40 -17.83
CA LYS A 110 -9.40 -9.59 -17.35
C LYS A 110 -9.43 -9.95 -15.88
N GLY A 111 -8.62 -10.93 -15.49
CA GLY A 111 -8.43 -11.34 -14.11
C GLY A 111 -7.92 -10.20 -13.24
N GLU A 112 -8.21 -10.30 -11.95
CA GLU A 112 -7.77 -9.32 -10.95
C GLU A 112 -6.24 -9.23 -10.92
N SER A 113 -5.70 -8.06 -10.59
CA SER A 113 -4.26 -7.89 -10.46
C SER A 113 -3.80 -8.08 -9.02
N ARG A 114 -2.62 -8.65 -8.81
CA ARG A 114 -2.05 -8.92 -7.48
C ARG A 114 -0.81 -8.08 -7.23
N ILE A 115 -0.64 -7.62 -5.99
CA ILE A 115 0.58 -6.95 -5.53
C ILE A 115 1.40 -7.94 -4.68
N ILE A 116 2.69 -8.10 -4.98
CA ILE A 116 3.62 -8.93 -4.21
C ILE A 116 4.72 -8.01 -3.67
N PRO A 117 4.85 -7.87 -2.34
CA PRO A 117 5.96 -7.10 -1.75
C PRO A 117 7.27 -7.86 -1.89
N LEU A 118 8.29 -7.19 -2.41
CA LEU A 118 9.67 -7.65 -2.48
C LEU A 118 10.52 -6.81 -1.54
N LYS A 119 11.03 -7.44 -0.48
CA LYS A 119 11.94 -6.80 0.46
C LYS A 119 13.33 -6.68 -0.16
N VAL A 120 13.88 -5.47 -0.11
CA VAL A 120 15.16 -5.12 -0.74
C VAL A 120 16.01 -4.32 0.23
N SER A 121 17.27 -4.71 0.40
CA SER A 121 18.24 -3.97 1.20
C SER A 121 18.61 -2.64 0.53
N LEU A 122 19.05 -1.68 1.33
CA LEU A 122 19.49 -0.38 0.82
C LEU A 122 20.71 -0.51 -0.12
N GLU A 123 21.59 -1.49 0.11
CA GLU A 123 22.75 -1.80 -0.73
C GLU A 123 22.32 -2.26 -2.13
N THR A 124 21.34 -3.17 -2.22
CA THR A 124 20.78 -3.59 -3.50
C THR A 124 20.13 -2.40 -4.24
N LEU A 125 19.45 -1.50 -3.54
CA LEU A 125 18.87 -0.29 -4.14
C LEU A 125 19.94 0.70 -4.61
N TYR A 126 21.13 0.67 -4.00
CA TYR A 126 22.25 1.54 -4.37
C TYR A 126 23.02 1.01 -5.58
N ASN A 127 23.40 -0.28 -5.57
CA ASN A 127 24.24 -0.89 -6.59
C ASN A 127 23.45 -1.45 -7.79
N GLY A 128 22.16 -1.76 -7.59
CA GLY A 128 21.35 -2.53 -8.53
C GLY A 128 21.66 -4.03 -8.46
N GLU A 129 20.62 -4.85 -8.62
CA GLU A 129 20.74 -6.32 -8.58
C GLU A 129 19.53 -6.96 -9.29
N THR A 130 19.66 -8.20 -9.74
CA THR A 130 18.50 -8.98 -10.21
C THR A 130 18.10 -9.97 -9.12
N LYS A 131 16.85 -9.88 -8.64
CA LYS A 131 16.28 -10.78 -7.64
C LYS A 131 15.17 -11.63 -8.23
N SER A 132 15.24 -12.95 -8.02
CA SER A 132 14.19 -13.88 -8.43
C SER A 132 13.09 -13.98 -7.37
N VAL A 133 11.84 -13.71 -7.73
CA VAL A 133 10.67 -13.84 -6.86
C VAL A 133 9.86 -15.06 -7.28
N THR A 134 9.70 -16.02 -6.38
CA THR A 134 8.87 -17.22 -6.62
C THR A 134 7.50 -17.06 -6.01
N PHE A 135 6.46 -17.34 -6.79
CA PHE A 135 5.07 -17.36 -6.32
C PHE A 135 4.28 -18.47 -6.98
N THR A 136 3.13 -18.78 -6.39
CA THR A 136 2.16 -19.75 -6.90
C THR A 136 1.03 -19.00 -7.59
N ARG A 137 0.66 -19.44 -8.79
CA ARG A 137 -0.48 -18.93 -9.55
C ARG A 137 -1.37 -20.08 -10.03
N LYS A 138 -2.63 -19.79 -10.29
CA LYS A 138 -3.56 -20.71 -10.93
C LYS A 138 -3.51 -20.50 -12.43
N ILE A 139 -3.24 -21.55 -13.19
CA ILE A 139 -3.30 -21.53 -14.66
C ILE A 139 -4.39 -22.46 -15.15
N VAL A 140 -4.88 -22.22 -16.37
CA VAL A 140 -5.75 -23.19 -17.05
C VAL A 140 -4.98 -24.49 -17.23
N CYS A 141 -5.63 -25.61 -16.92
CA CYS A 141 -5.02 -26.93 -17.05
C CYS A 141 -4.62 -27.19 -18.50
N GLN A 142 -3.32 -27.31 -18.76
CA GLN A 142 -2.75 -27.51 -20.10
C GLN A 142 -3.14 -28.87 -20.71
N GLN A 143 -3.45 -29.89 -19.89
CA GLN A 143 -3.84 -31.21 -20.39
C GLN A 143 -5.28 -31.25 -20.91
N CYS A 144 -6.18 -30.45 -20.35
CA CYS A 144 -7.59 -30.43 -20.76
C CYS A 144 -8.03 -29.11 -21.40
N ASN A 145 -7.12 -28.14 -21.54
CA ASN A 145 -7.35 -26.78 -22.03
C ASN A 145 -8.60 -26.14 -21.39
N GLY A 146 -8.77 -26.33 -20.08
CA GLY A 146 -9.90 -25.78 -19.34
C GLY A 146 -11.23 -26.52 -19.51
N SER A 147 -11.28 -27.64 -20.24
CA SER A 147 -12.51 -28.44 -20.35
C SER A 147 -12.86 -29.22 -19.08
N GLY A 148 -11.86 -29.53 -18.24
CA GLY A 148 -12.00 -30.36 -17.04
C GLY A 148 -12.11 -31.86 -17.32
N CYS A 149 -12.19 -32.25 -18.60
CA CYS A 149 -12.38 -33.63 -19.05
C CYS A 149 -11.07 -34.24 -19.56
N LYS A 150 -11.03 -35.57 -19.66
CA LYS A 150 -10.00 -36.29 -20.44
C LYS A 150 -10.15 -35.99 -21.93
N GLU A 151 -9.06 -36.16 -22.68
CA GLU A 151 -9.04 -35.92 -24.13
C GLU A 151 -10.20 -36.63 -24.84
N GLY A 152 -10.92 -35.89 -25.69
CA GLY A 152 -12.05 -36.40 -26.48
C GLY A 152 -13.36 -36.63 -25.70
N LYS A 153 -13.37 -36.44 -24.38
CA LYS A 153 -14.61 -36.48 -23.57
C LYS A 153 -15.21 -35.10 -23.41
N LYS A 154 -16.53 -35.05 -23.34
CA LYS A 154 -17.31 -33.82 -23.19
C LYS A 154 -18.08 -33.85 -21.88
N ARG A 155 -18.40 -32.66 -21.39
CA ARG A 155 -19.37 -32.48 -20.32
C ARG A 155 -20.73 -33.00 -20.77
N ILE A 156 -21.46 -33.62 -19.85
CA ILE A 156 -22.81 -34.13 -20.08
C ILE A 156 -23.83 -33.24 -19.40
N HIS A 157 -25.02 -33.08 -19.98
CA HIS A 157 -26.06 -32.31 -19.33
C HIS A 157 -26.41 -32.89 -17.95
N CYS A 158 -26.53 -32.01 -16.98
CA CYS A 158 -26.94 -32.37 -15.63
C CYS A 158 -28.35 -32.97 -15.67
N ARG A 159 -28.49 -34.22 -15.22
CA ARG A 159 -29.77 -34.93 -15.22
C ARG A 159 -30.75 -34.34 -14.21
N ALA A 160 -30.23 -33.71 -13.15
CA ALA A 160 -31.05 -33.09 -12.12
C ALA A 160 -31.79 -31.84 -12.61
N CYS A 161 -31.11 -30.92 -13.29
CA CYS A 161 -31.69 -29.66 -13.78
C CYS A 161 -31.94 -29.65 -15.29
N HIS A 162 -31.72 -30.77 -15.98
CA HIS A 162 -31.85 -30.88 -17.44
C HIS A 162 -31.09 -29.80 -18.22
N GLY A 163 -29.89 -29.43 -17.76
CA GLY A 163 -29.09 -28.37 -18.39
C GLY A 163 -29.38 -26.95 -17.93
N GLN A 164 -30.38 -26.74 -17.06
CA GLN A 164 -30.82 -25.39 -16.68
C GLN A 164 -29.99 -24.73 -15.58
N GLY A 165 -29.12 -25.46 -14.88
CA GLY A 165 -28.30 -24.94 -13.77
C GLY A 165 -29.09 -24.64 -12.48
N VAL A 166 -30.41 -24.45 -12.57
CA VAL A 166 -31.30 -24.16 -11.43
C VAL A 166 -32.41 -25.21 -11.31
N ARG A 167 -32.95 -25.37 -10.09
CA ARG A 167 -34.12 -26.21 -9.78
C ARG A 167 -35.14 -25.39 -9.01
N MET A 168 -36.43 -25.65 -9.21
CA MET A 168 -37.49 -24.99 -8.44
C MET A 168 -37.51 -25.55 -7.01
N GLY A 169 -36.99 -24.77 -6.06
CA GLY A 169 -37.08 -25.06 -4.63
C GLY A 169 -38.33 -24.43 -4.04
N LEU A 170 -39.00 -25.13 -3.14
CA LEU A 170 -40.12 -24.60 -2.38
C LEU A 170 -39.55 -23.88 -1.15
N SER A 171 -39.69 -22.56 -1.11
CA SER A 171 -39.35 -21.75 0.06
C SER A 171 -40.62 -21.48 0.85
N ARG A 172 -40.59 -21.77 2.15
CA ARG A 172 -41.71 -21.49 3.06
C ARG A 172 -41.40 -20.23 3.86
N MET A 173 -42.17 -19.18 3.62
CA MET A 173 -42.24 -18.04 4.53
C MET A 173 -43.58 -18.10 5.25
N GLY A 174 -43.55 -18.65 6.46
CA GLY A 174 -44.75 -18.86 7.26
C GLY A 174 -45.75 -19.80 6.56
N PRO A 175 -47.06 -19.48 6.54
CA PRO A 175 -48.09 -20.32 5.92
C PRO A 175 -48.07 -20.33 4.39
N ILE A 176 -47.25 -19.48 3.74
CA ILE A 176 -47.19 -19.36 2.28
C ILE A 176 -45.96 -20.11 1.75
N THR A 177 -46.19 -21.05 0.83
CA THR A 177 -45.12 -21.73 0.09
C THR A 177 -45.01 -21.11 -1.30
N PHE A 178 -43.84 -20.58 -1.65
CA PHE A 178 -43.57 -20.02 -2.97
C PHE A 178 -42.39 -20.74 -3.61
N GLN A 179 -42.44 -20.90 -4.93
CA GLN A 179 -41.39 -21.55 -5.69
C GLN A 179 -40.31 -20.52 -6.03
N GLN A 180 -39.08 -20.77 -5.63
CA GLN A 180 -37.91 -19.95 -5.99
C GLN A 180 -36.90 -20.81 -6.75
N PRO A 181 -36.23 -20.26 -7.77
CA PRO A 181 -35.10 -20.93 -8.39
C PRO A 181 -33.96 -21.05 -7.37
N VAL A 182 -33.56 -22.28 -7.07
CA VAL A 182 -32.42 -22.63 -6.24
C VAL A 182 -31.33 -23.22 -7.14
N GLN A 183 -30.06 -22.87 -6.89
CA GLN A 183 -28.93 -23.42 -7.62
C GLN A 183 -28.93 -24.96 -7.53
N CYS A 184 -28.78 -25.62 -8.67
CA CYS A 184 -28.73 -27.08 -8.72
C CYS A 184 -27.45 -27.58 -8.02
N ARG A 185 -27.60 -28.35 -6.93
CA ARG A 185 -26.48 -28.91 -6.15
C ARG A 185 -25.65 -29.99 -6.86
N GLU A 186 -26.16 -30.54 -7.98
CA GLU A 186 -25.45 -31.61 -8.70
C GLU A 186 -24.47 -31.06 -9.75
N CYS A 187 -24.73 -29.86 -10.27
CA CYS A 187 -23.87 -29.18 -11.24
C CYS A 187 -23.38 -27.81 -10.76
N ASP A 188 -23.63 -27.46 -9.49
CA ASP A 188 -23.32 -26.16 -8.89
C ASP A 188 -23.68 -24.95 -9.78
N GLY A 189 -24.81 -25.02 -10.47
CA GLY A 189 -25.25 -23.95 -11.37
C GLY A 189 -24.73 -24.00 -12.81
N GLU A 190 -23.74 -24.84 -13.14
CA GLU A 190 -23.15 -24.90 -14.48
C GLU A 190 -24.06 -25.55 -15.55
N GLY A 191 -25.06 -26.33 -15.15
CA GLY A 191 -25.97 -27.04 -16.06
C GLY A 191 -25.37 -28.30 -16.69
N GLU A 192 -24.06 -28.47 -16.64
CA GLU A 192 -23.35 -29.64 -17.13
C GLU A 192 -22.50 -30.28 -16.02
N VAL A 193 -22.31 -31.59 -16.09
CA VAL A 193 -21.50 -32.37 -15.14
C VAL A 193 -20.47 -33.21 -15.87
N ILE A 194 -19.36 -33.50 -15.20
CA ILE A 194 -18.31 -34.39 -15.70
C ILE A 194 -18.45 -35.73 -15.00
N ALA A 195 -18.61 -36.82 -15.76
CA ALA A 195 -18.62 -38.16 -15.19
C ALA A 195 -17.29 -38.45 -14.47
N HIS A 196 -17.34 -39.09 -13.30
CA HIS A 196 -16.15 -39.31 -12.47
C HIS A 196 -14.98 -39.98 -13.22
N LYS A 197 -15.27 -40.88 -14.16
CA LYS A 197 -14.27 -41.59 -14.98
C LYS A 197 -13.62 -40.71 -16.04
N ASP A 198 -14.32 -39.65 -16.44
CA ASP A 198 -13.94 -38.74 -17.53
C ASP A 198 -13.30 -37.44 -17.00
N LYS A 199 -13.16 -37.30 -15.67
CA LYS A 199 -12.42 -36.19 -15.06
C LYS A 199 -10.94 -36.23 -15.48
N CYS A 200 -10.40 -35.06 -15.78
CA CYS A 200 -8.98 -34.88 -16.07
C CYS A 200 -8.10 -35.37 -14.91
N HIS A 201 -6.97 -36.00 -15.21
CA HIS A 201 -6.08 -36.53 -14.19
C HIS A 201 -5.32 -35.45 -13.41
N LEU A 202 -4.95 -34.34 -14.05
CA LEU A 202 -4.25 -33.22 -13.38
C LEU A 202 -5.17 -32.31 -12.55
N CYS A 203 -6.27 -31.80 -13.14
CA CYS A 203 -7.14 -30.84 -12.45
C CYS A 203 -8.34 -31.47 -11.74
N HIS A 204 -8.55 -32.78 -11.87
CA HIS A 204 -9.66 -33.52 -11.26
C HIS A 204 -11.06 -32.94 -11.53
N GLY A 205 -11.22 -32.24 -12.66
CA GLY A 205 -12.47 -31.58 -13.06
C GLY A 205 -12.52 -30.07 -12.79
N ASN A 206 -11.56 -29.52 -12.05
CA ASN A 206 -11.54 -28.10 -11.64
C ASN A 206 -11.12 -27.12 -12.75
N GLN A 207 -10.71 -27.62 -13.93
CA GLN A 207 -10.26 -26.83 -15.10
C GLN A 207 -8.97 -26.01 -14.91
N ILE A 208 -8.56 -25.72 -13.68
CA ILE A 208 -7.35 -24.99 -13.30
C ILE A 208 -6.37 -25.88 -12.52
N VAL A 209 -5.08 -25.52 -12.57
CA VAL A 209 -3.99 -26.16 -11.81
C VAL A 209 -3.11 -25.09 -11.18
N GLU A 210 -2.52 -25.39 -10.03
CA GLU A 210 -1.56 -24.49 -9.37
C GLU A 210 -0.17 -24.71 -9.93
N GLU A 211 0.46 -23.63 -10.41
CA GLU A 211 1.81 -23.60 -10.97
C GLU A 211 2.70 -22.70 -10.11
N LYS A 212 3.90 -23.20 -9.74
CA LYS A 212 4.95 -22.39 -9.13
C LYS A 212 5.77 -21.73 -10.23
N LYS A 213 5.82 -20.40 -10.26
CA LYS A 213 6.58 -19.62 -11.23
C LYS A 213 7.56 -18.69 -10.52
N SER A 214 8.78 -18.59 -11.05
CA SER A 214 9.77 -17.60 -10.65
C SER A 214 9.81 -16.47 -11.68
N LEU A 215 9.81 -15.22 -11.23
CA LEU A 215 10.02 -14.03 -12.05
C LEU A 215 11.30 -13.33 -11.62
N ASP A 216 12.15 -13.02 -12.59
CA ASP A 216 13.37 -12.27 -12.36
C ASP A 216 13.07 -10.77 -12.41
N VAL A 217 13.27 -10.12 -11.26
CA VAL A 217 13.02 -8.70 -11.07
C VAL A 217 14.36 -7.97 -11.12
N VAL A 218 14.55 -7.20 -12.18
CA VAL A 218 15.73 -6.34 -12.32
C VAL A 218 15.50 -5.06 -11.51
N ILE A 219 16.28 -4.89 -10.45
CA ILE A 219 16.26 -3.71 -9.58
C ILE A 219 17.40 -2.80 -10.06
N LEU A 220 17.05 -1.63 -10.59
CA LEU A 220 18.05 -0.67 -11.04
C LEU A 220 18.54 0.22 -9.87
N PRO A 221 19.78 0.72 -9.94
CA PRO A 221 20.30 1.70 -8.99
C PRO A 221 19.38 2.90 -8.83
N GLY A 222 19.05 3.28 -7.60
CA GLY A 222 18.21 4.45 -7.32
C GLY A 222 16.72 4.20 -7.24
N TYR A 223 16.26 2.94 -7.31
CA TYR A 223 14.85 2.62 -7.09
C TYR A 223 14.35 3.16 -5.74
N SER A 224 13.21 3.84 -5.78
CA SER A 224 12.55 4.39 -4.59
C SER A 224 11.73 3.32 -3.88
N ASN A 225 11.56 3.49 -2.57
CA ASN A 225 10.65 2.66 -1.79
C ASN A 225 9.22 2.82 -2.32
N GLY A 226 8.48 1.72 -2.46
CA GLY A 226 7.13 1.71 -3.00
C GLY A 226 7.03 1.70 -4.53
N LYS A 227 8.15 1.61 -5.25
CA LYS A 227 8.14 1.44 -6.72
C LYS A 227 7.43 0.14 -7.10
N LYS A 228 6.53 0.21 -8.08
CA LYS A 228 5.79 -0.95 -8.62
C LYS A 228 6.33 -1.36 -9.98
N ILE A 229 6.76 -2.61 -10.10
CA ILE A 229 7.23 -3.22 -11.34
C ILE A 229 6.14 -4.15 -11.87
N LYS A 230 5.71 -3.92 -13.11
CA LYS A 230 4.53 -4.57 -13.69
C LYS A 230 4.94 -5.76 -14.56
N PHE A 231 4.39 -6.92 -14.25
CA PHE A 231 4.46 -8.15 -15.06
C PHE A 231 3.07 -8.46 -15.63
N ARG A 232 2.96 -8.51 -16.96
CA ARG A 232 1.66 -8.60 -17.66
C ARG A 232 1.20 -10.05 -17.77
N GLY A 233 -0.07 -10.30 -17.43
CA GLY A 233 -0.69 -11.63 -17.60
C GLY A 233 -0.04 -12.75 -16.77
N GLU A 234 0.68 -12.38 -15.70
CA GLU A 234 1.40 -13.34 -14.86
C GLU A 234 0.62 -13.79 -13.63
N ASN A 235 -0.57 -13.21 -13.39
CA ASN A 235 -1.43 -13.57 -12.26
C ASN A 235 -2.33 -14.78 -12.56
N ASP A 236 -3.22 -15.11 -11.62
CA ASP A 236 -4.20 -16.17 -11.77
C ASP A 236 -5.02 -16.04 -13.06
N GLN A 237 -5.13 -17.15 -13.77
CA GLN A 237 -5.92 -17.33 -14.97
C GLN A 237 -7.12 -18.24 -14.65
N LEU A 238 -8.30 -17.81 -15.09
CA LEU A 238 -9.53 -18.58 -14.99
C LEU A 238 -9.98 -19.01 -16.38
N SER A 239 -10.82 -20.05 -16.45
CA SER A 239 -11.34 -20.53 -17.73
C SER A 239 -12.17 -19.43 -18.41
N GLY A 240 -11.77 -19.01 -19.61
CA GLY A 240 -12.44 -17.95 -20.39
C GLY A 240 -12.13 -16.50 -19.96
N ILE A 241 -11.21 -16.29 -19.01
CA ILE A 241 -10.79 -14.98 -18.50
C ILE A 241 -9.28 -14.85 -18.72
N GLU A 242 -8.83 -13.71 -19.26
CA GLU A 242 -7.40 -13.45 -19.42
C GLU A 242 -6.72 -13.27 -18.07
N ALA A 243 -5.47 -13.69 -17.94
CA ALA A 243 -4.72 -13.54 -16.70
C ALA A 243 -4.55 -12.06 -16.32
N GLY A 244 -4.67 -11.78 -15.02
CA GLY A 244 -4.39 -10.46 -14.46
C GLY A 244 -2.90 -10.11 -14.47
N ASP A 245 -2.58 -8.87 -14.11
CA ASP A 245 -1.19 -8.43 -13.99
C ASP A 245 -0.65 -8.67 -12.56
N ILE A 246 0.64 -8.90 -12.43
CA ILE A 246 1.35 -8.89 -11.14
C ILE A 246 2.13 -7.59 -11.02
N TYR A 247 2.02 -6.94 -9.87
CA TYR A 247 2.81 -5.79 -9.48
C TYR A 247 3.76 -6.20 -8.37
N ILE A 248 5.07 -6.19 -8.64
CA ILE A 248 6.07 -6.34 -7.59
C ILE A 248 6.27 -4.97 -6.95
N LEU A 249 5.97 -4.87 -5.65
CA LEU A 249 6.17 -3.65 -4.86
C LEU A 249 7.52 -3.73 -4.16
N ILE A 250 8.43 -2.81 -4.45
CA ILE A 250 9.72 -2.74 -3.77
C ILE A 250 9.52 -2.16 -2.37
N GLU A 251 9.86 -2.94 -1.35
CA GLU A 251 9.86 -2.52 0.05
C GLU A 251 11.31 -2.43 0.55
N GLN A 252 11.73 -1.23 0.91
CA GLN A 252 13.07 -0.99 1.45
C GLN A 252 13.18 -1.53 2.88
N GLU A 253 14.18 -2.36 3.11
CA GLU A 253 14.53 -2.83 4.45
C GLU A 253 15.27 -1.75 5.26
N LYS A 254 15.09 -1.78 6.58
CA LYS A 254 15.81 -0.88 7.48
C LYS A 254 17.27 -1.27 7.54
N HIS A 255 18.17 -0.32 7.23
CA HIS A 255 19.61 -0.53 7.35
C HIS A 255 20.09 -0.04 8.73
N PRO A 256 21.05 -0.74 9.37
CA PRO A 256 21.50 -0.41 10.73
C PRO A 256 22.21 0.94 10.84
N ILE A 257 22.94 1.35 9.78
CA ILE A 257 23.80 2.55 9.80
C ILE A 257 23.17 3.71 9.02
N PHE A 258 22.47 3.40 7.92
CA PHE A 258 22.06 4.37 6.91
C PHE A 258 20.54 4.45 6.91
N GLU A 259 20.01 5.66 6.96
CA GLU A 259 18.58 5.93 6.87
C GLU A 259 18.34 6.80 5.63
N ARG A 260 17.44 6.37 4.76
CA ARG A 260 17.07 7.16 3.57
C ARG A 260 15.98 8.15 3.99
N ILE A 261 16.31 9.43 4.08
CA ILE A 261 15.33 10.49 4.45
C ILE A 261 14.49 10.87 3.23
N ASN A 262 15.16 11.13 2.11
CA ASN A 262 14.55 11.62 0.87
C ASN A 262 14.76 10.60 -0.27
N GLU A 263 14.40 10.96 -1.50
CA GLU A 263 14.68 10.10 -2.64
C GLU A 263 16.18 9.91 -2.90
N HIS A 264 17.01 10.92 -2.62
CA HIS A 264 18.44 10.91 -2.96
C HIS A 264 19.37 11.01 -1.75
N ASP A 265 18.90 11.50 -0.60
CA ASP A 265 19.78 11.76 0.55
C ASP A 265 19.79 10.60 1.55
N LEU A 266 20.98 10.35 2.11
CA LEU A 266 21.22 9.37 3.16
C LEU A 266 21.54 10.08 4.47
N LEU A 267 21.07 9.53 5.58
CA LEU A 267 21.36 9.98 6.93
C LEU A 267 22.13 8.90 7.68
N ILE A 268 23.17 9.31 8.38
CA ILE A 268 23.83 8.49 9.39
C ILE A 268 23.84 9.21 10.73
N LYS A 269 23.68 8.46 11.81
CA LYS A 269 23.86 8.96 13.17
C LYS A 269 25.24 8.54 13.64
N MET A 270 26.12 9.51 13.82
CA MET A 270 27.49 9.28 14.25
C MET A 270 27.68 9.76 15.67
N LYS A 271 28.12 8.85 16.53
CA LYS A 271 28.54 9.15 17.89
C LYS A 271 30.02 9.54 17.90
N ILE A 272 30.31 10.72 18.45
CA ILE A 272 31.66 11.27 18.61
C ILE A 272 31.88 11.67 20.06
N ASN A 273 33.13 11.60 20.52
CA ASN A 273 33.48 12.04 21.86
C ASN A 273 33.56 13.58 21.93
N LEU A 274 33.39 14.15 23.12
CA LEU A 274 33.57 15.59 23.32
C LEU A 274 34.94 16.10 22.82
N ASN A 275 36.01 15.32 23.04
CA ASN A 275 37.33 15.69 22.52
C ASN A 275 37.34 15.76 20.98
N GLU A 276 36.77 14.76 20.30
CA GLU A 276 36.68 14.72 18.83
C GLU A 276 35.81 15.83 18.27
N SER A 277 34.75 16.21 18.99
CA SER A 277 33.91 17.36 18.67
C SER A 277 34.70 18.67 18.70
N LEU A 278 35.62 18.85 19.65
CA LEU A 278 36.40 20.08 19.84
C LEU A 278 37.68 20.13 19.01
N THR A 279 38.40 19.01 18.87
CA THR A 279 39.73 18.95 18.22
C THR A 279 39.66 18.41 16.79
N GLY A 280 38.48 18.20 16.24
CA GLY A 280 38.29 17.51 14.98
C GLY A 280 38.62 16.02 15.05
N PHE A 281 38.28 15.30 13.98
CA PHE A 281 38.47 13.85 13.90
C PHE A 281 38.67 13.38 12.46
N LYS A 282 39.19 12.16 12.35
CA LYS A 282 39.28 11.41 11.09
C LYS A 282 38.70 10.02 11.31
N ARG A 283 37.67 9.64 10.55
CA ARG A 283 37.00 8.35 10.70
C ARG A 283 36.67 7.76 9.34
N THR A 284 36.81 6.46 9.21
CA THR A 284 36.43 5.73 8.00
C THR A 284 35.07 5.08 8.19
N ILE A 285 34.20 5.20 7.19
CA ILE A 285 32.91 4.49 7.12
C ILE A 285 32.89 3.64 5.87
N GLN A 286 32.37 2.43 5.98
CA GLN A 286 32.04 1.60 4.83
C GLN A 286 30.72 2.08 4.21
N HIS A 287 30.77 2.50 2.96
CA HIS A 287 29.61 2.94 2.18
C HIS A 287 28.84 1.73 1.61
N LEU A 288 27.66 1.98 1.02
CA LEU A 288 26.76 0.97 0.44
C LEU A 288 27.35 0.24 -0.78
N ASP A 289 28.38 0.81 -1.41
CA ASP A 289 29.15 0.18 -2.49
C ASP A 289 30.33 -0.68 -1.97
N GLY A 290 30.52 -0.74 -0.65
CA GLY A 290 31.63 -1.44 -0.01
C GLY A 290 32.95 -0.65 0.03
N ARG A 291 33.02 0.57 -0.54
CA ARG A 291 34.21 1.44 -0.42
C ARG A 291 34.26 2.07 0.97
N HIS A 292 35.50 2.32 1.42
CA HIS A 292 35.73 3.05 2.67
C HIS A 292 35.88 4.54 2.36
N VAL A 293 34.98 5.36 2.90
CA VAL A 293 35.02 6.81 2.79
C VAL A 293 35.66 7.38 4.04
N LEU A 294 36.75 8.13 3.87
CA LEU A 294 37.41 8.85 4.95
C LEU A 294 36.68 10.18 5.17
N ILE A 295 36.10 10.33 6.35
CA ILE A 295 35.44 11.55 6.82
C ILE A 295 36.44 12.27 7.71
N GLN A 296 36.73 13.51 7.36
CA GLN A 296 37.61 14.38 8.13
C GLN A 296 36.88 15.66 8.50
N HIS A 297 37.02 16.04 9.76
CA HIS A 297 36.56 17.34 10.25
C HIS A 297 37.75 18.10 10.84
N PRO A 298 38.03 19.33 10.37
CA PRO A 298 39.15 20.12 10.87
C PRO A 298 38.99 20.55 12.35
N PRO A 299 40.10 20.83 13.05
CA PRO A 299 40.11 21.23 14.47
C PRO A 299 39.70 22.68 14.72
N ASP A 300 39.37 23.44 13.68
CA ASP A 300 39.09 24.88 13.73
C ASP A 300 37.66 25.22 14.16
N HIS A 301 36.73 24.30 13.94
CA HIS A 301 35.31 24.50 14.21
C HIS A 301 34.76 23.36 15.07
N PRO A 302 34.24 23.63 16.27
CA PRO A 302 33.65 22.58 17.09
C PRO A 302 32.36 22.04 16.46
N ILE A 303 32.10 20.75 16.64
CA ILE A 303 30.85 20.12 16.22
C ILE A 303 29.85 20.18 17.37
N GLU A 304 28.80 20.97 17.20
CA GLU A 304 27.73 21.06 18.20
C GLU A 304 26.94 19.74 18.30
N PRO A 305 26.45 19.38 19.50
CA PRO A 305 25.55 18.23 19.67
C PRO A 305 24.32 18.35 18.79
N ASN A 306 23.90 17.24 18.17
CA ASN A 306 22.80 17.16 17.19
C ASN A 306 22.98 17.99 15.92
N SER A 307 24.17 18.57 15.68
CA SER A 307 24.42 19.28 14.43
C SER A 307 24.45 18.32 13.24
N MET A 308 24.02 18.84 12.08
CA MET A 308 24.03 18.10 10.82
C MET A 308 25.08 18.68 9.88
N LYS A 309 25.95 17.82 9.35
CA LYS A 309 26.88 18.17 8.26
C LYS A 309 26.58 17.30 7.05
N LYS A 310 26.87 17.80 5.86
CA LYS A 310 26.64 17.08 4.60
C LYS A 310 27.95 16.79 3.88
N ILE A 311 28.04 15.61 3.27
CA ILE A 311 29.08 15.21 2.35
C ILE A 311 28.44 15.13 0.96
N PRO A 312 28.87 15.99 0.02
CA PRO A 312 28.24 16.05 -1.29
C PRO A 312 28.50 14.78 -2.10
N ASN A 313 27.53 14.37 -2.94
CA ASN A 313 27.64 13.25 -3.88
C ASN A 313 27.91 11.86 -3.24
N GLN A 314 27.50 11.67 -1.98
CA GLN A 314 27.63 10.37 -1.28
C GLN A 314 26.26 9.79 -0.85
N GLY A 315 25.16 10.33 -1.39
CA GLY A 315 23.80 9.81 -1.22
C GLY A 315 23.41 8.79 -2.31
N MET A 316 22.13 8.46 -2.38
CA MET A 316 21.53 7.58 -3.38
C MET A 316 21.55 8.20 -4.78
N THR A 317 21.73 7.37 -5.80
CA THR A 317 21.62 7.78 -7.20
C THR A 317 20.15 8.02 -7.58
N SER A 318 19.89 9.10 -8.31
CA SER A 318 18.58 9.38 -8.90
C SER A 318 18.42 8.68 -10.25
N MET A 319 17.25 8.07 -10.49
CA MET A 319 16.92 7.41 -11.75
C MET A 319 16.77 8.38 -12.93
N GLU A 320 16.27 9.59 -12.68
CA GLU A 320 15.92 10.54 -13.75
C GLU A 320 17.15 11.31 -14.25
N THR A 321 17.93 11.80 -13.30
CA THR A 321 19.04 12.74 -13.53
C THR A 321 20.41 12.08 -13.45
N HIS A 322 20.49 10.83 -12.98
CA HIS A 322 21.74 10.11 -12.71
C HIS A 322 22.70 10.84 -11.76
N HIS A 323 22.22 11.87 -11.04
CA HIS A 323 22.99 12.52 -9.99
C HIS A 323 22.90 11.70 -8.70
N THR A 324 24.00 11.67 -7.96
CA THR A 324 24.04 11.14 -6.59
C THR A 324 23.64 12.24 -5.62
N GLY A 325 22.73 11.95 -4.69
CA GLY A 325 22.38 12.88 -3.61
C GLY A 325 23.51 13.06 -2.59
N ASP A 326 23.17 13.60 -1.42
CA ASP A 326 24.15 13.91 -0.36
C ASP A 326 24.07 12.91 0.80
N LEU A 327 25.20 12.72 1.51
CA LEU A 327 25.24 12.00 2.78
C LEU A 327 25.23 13.00 3.93
N ILE A 328 24.16 12.99 4.70
CA ILE A 328 23.95 13.81 5.88
C ILE A 328 24.41 13.02 7.12
N ILE A 329 25.21 13.65 7.96
CA ILE A 329 25.72 13.09 9.20
C ILE A 329 25.12 13.91 10.33
N GLN A 330 24.32 13.26 11.17
CA GLN A 330 23.89 13.81 12.43
C GLN A 330 24.88 13.37 13.51
N PHE A 331 25.47 14.36 14.19
CA PHE A 331 26.44 14.11 15.25
C PHE A 331 25.77 14.06 16.61
N ASP A 332 26.05 13.00 17.36
CA ASP A 332 25.72 12.88 18.77
C ASP A 332 27.01 12.94 19.58
N VAL A 333 27.09 13.87 20.53
CA VAL A 333 28.32 14.14 21.28
C VAL A 333 28.21 13.48 22.65
N GLU A 334 29.02 12.46 22.86
CA GLU A 334 29.10 11.75 24.13
C GLU A 334 30.07 12.48 25.07
N PHE A 335 29.55 12.90 26.22
CA PHE A 335 30.35 13.49 27.29
C PHE A 335 31.13 12.40 28.04
N PRO A 336 32.32 12.73 28.58
CA PRO A 336 33.07 11.81 29.41
C PRO A 336 32.23 11.31 30.60
N PRO A 337 32.44 10.06 31.04
CA PRO A 337 31.73 9.51 32.19
C PRO A 337 32.04 10.29 33.48
N ILE A 338 31.13 10.22 34.45
CA ILE A 338 31.17 11.04 35.69
C ILE A 338 32.49 10.85 36.47
N ASN A 339 33.03 9.63 36.48
CA ASN A 339 34.31 9.30 37.12
C ASN A 339 35.49 10.13 36.57
N PHE A 340 35.44 10.60 35.33
CA PHE A 340 36.43 11.48 34.75
C PHE A 340 36.55 12.80 35.53
N PHE A 341 35.44 13.31 36.06
CA PHE A 341 35.42 14.58 36.80
C PHE A 341 35.85 14.46 38.27
N HIS A 342 36.03 13.23 38.79
CA HIS A 342 36.44 13.01 40.18
C HIS A 342 37.93 13.28 40.42
N HIS A 343 38.73 13.41 39.36
CA HIS A 343 40.14 13.71 39.50
C HIS A 343 40.35 15.18 39.91
N PRO A 344 41.08 15.45 41.02
CA PRO A 344 41.10 16.75 41.69
C PRO A 344 41.69 17.90 40.87
N ASN A 345 42.37 17.61 39.75
CA ASN A 345 43.06 18.61 38.93
C ASN A 345 42.44 18.79 37.53
N ILE A 346 41.42 18.02 37.15
CA ILE A 346 40.86 18.07 35.79
C ILE A 346 39.96 19.30 35.62
N ILE A 347 39.14 19.63 36.62
CA ILE A 347 38.22 20.77 36.57
C ILE A 347 39.00 22.09 36.44
N GLN A 348 40.05 22.28 37.25
CA GLN A 348 40.91 23.48 37.19
C GLN A 348 41.60 23.64 35.83
N LYS A 349 42.05 22.52 35.22
CA LYS A 349 42.63 22.53 33.87
C LYS A 349 41.59 22.89 32.80
N LEU A 350 40.37 22.35 32.89
CA LEU A 350 39.29 22.67 31.95
C LEU A 350 38.88 24.15 32.04
N GLU A 351 38.79 24.71 33.25
CA GLU A 351 38.48 26.13 33.47
C GLU A 351 39.56 27.06 32.90
N SER A 352 40.81 26.63 32.87
CA SER A 352 41.90 27.43 32.26
C SER A 352 41.88 27.43 30.72
N ILE A 353 41.28 26.41 30.09
CA ILE A 353 41.27 26.21 28.64
C ILE A 353 40.00 26.81 28.01
N LEU A 354 38.87 26.72 28.71
CA LEU A 354 37.56 27.19 28.24
C LEU A 354 37.35 28.68 28.52
N PRO A 355 36.46 29.37 27.77
CA PRO A 355 36.11 30.76 28.05
C PRO A 355 35.58 30.93 29.48
N SER A 356 35.95 32.04 30.11
CA SER A 356 35.58 32.35 31.50
C SER A 356 34.06 32.34 31.69
N LYS A 357 33.61 31.75 32.81
CA LYS A 357 32.20 31.74 33.20
C LYS A 357 31.66 33.19 33.25
N PRO A 358 30.42 33.44 32.76
CA PRO A 358 29.81 34.75 32.88
C PRO A 358 29.66 35.12 34.36
N ALA A 359 30.00 36.36 34.70
CA ALA A 359 29.86 36.86 36.06
C ALA A 359 28.38 36.89 36.45
N PHE A 360 28.02 36.16 37.51
CA PHE A 360 26.69 36.16 38.08
C PHE A 360 26.71 36.94 39.40
N ASN A 361 26.02 38.08 39.41
CA ASN A 361 25.85 38.87 40.63
C ASN A 361 24.58 38.42 41.33
N ILE A 362 24.71 38.01 42.59
CA ILE A 362 23.58 37.60 43.42
C ILE A 362 22.78 38.87 43.77
N PRO A 363 21.47 38.94 43.46
CA PRO A 363 20.63 40.07 43.84
C PRO A 363 20.54 40.23 45.37
N SER A 364 20.51 41.48 45.85
CA SER A 364 20.36 41.79 47.28
C SER A 364 19.01 41.27 47.81
N GLY A 365 19.05 40.32 48.76
CA GLY A 365 17.85 39.72 49.37
C GLY A 365 17.71 38.21 49.18
N VAL A 366 18.63 37.56 48.46
CA VAL A 366 18.68 36.09 48.34
C VAL A 366 19.42 35.49 49.53
N ASN A 367 18.78 34.57 50.25
CA ASN A 367 19.39 33.80 51.32
C ASN A 367 20.25 32.68 50.72
N LEU A 368 21.58 32.73 50.92
CA LEU A 368 22.49 31.71 50.39
C LEU A 368 22.38 30.37 51.14
N ASP A 369 21.89 30.38 52.37
CA ASP A 369 21.72 29.15 53.17
C ASP A 369 20.52 28.31 52.67
N GLU A 370 19.67 28.88 51.81
CA GLU A 370 18.53 28.23 51.15
C GLU A 370 18.85 27.83 49.68
N ALA A 371 20.13 27.73 49.31
CA ALA A 371 20.51 27.37 47.95
C ALA A 371 19.96 25.99 47.54
N LEU A 372 19.10 25.98 46.53
CA LEU A 372 18.52 24.76 45.98
C LEU A 372 19.52 24.08 45.05
N SER A 373 19.79 22.80 45.28
CA SER A 373 20.60 21.96 44.38
C SER A 373 19.72 21.35 43.29
N MET A 374 20.23 21.31 42.07
CA MET A 374 19.55 20.63 40.96
C MET A 374 19.74 19.11 41.08
N ILE A 375 18.65 18.37 40.93
CA ILE A 375 18.62 16.90 40.92
C ILE A 375 18.19 16.44 39.52
N ASP A 376 18.71 15.31 39.05
CA ASP A 376 18.33 14.73 37.77
C ASP A 376 16.84 14.33 37.77
N HIS A 377 16.04 14.97 36.92
CA HIS A 377 14.60 14.72 36.78
C HIS A 377 14.25 13.24 36.50
N ASN A 378 15.08 12.55 35.72
CA ASN A 378 14.85 11.15 35.36
C ASN A 378 15.22 10.15 36.47
N LYS A 379 15.95 10.55 37.52
CA LYS A 379 16.33 9.65 38.62
C LYS A 379 15.25 9.54 39.71
N GLU A 380 14.32 10.48 39.79
CA GLU A 380 13.25 10.48 40.82
C GLU A 380 11.98 9.72 40.41
N SER A 381 11.81 9.38 39.12
CA SER A 381 10.56 8.80 38.62
C SER A 381 10.32 7.33 39.04
N HIS A 382 11.25 6.71 39.78
CA HIS A 382 11.14 5.32 40.25
C HIS A 382 11.01 5.13 41.78
N SER A 383 10.97 6.19 42.60
CA SER A 383 10.88 6.03 44.07
C SER A 383 9.57 6.46 44.73
N ASN A 384 8.57 6.96 44.00
CA ASN A 384 7.29 7.39 44.60
C ASN A 384 6.10 6.47 44.23
N LYS A 385 6.16 5.23 44.73
CA LYS A 385 4.97 4.42 45.03
C LYS A 385 5.17 3.75 46.38
N HIS A 386 4.97 4.50 47.46
CA HIS A 386 4.27 4.03 48.66
C HIS A 386 4.14 5.20 49.64
N ARG A 387 3.00 5.90 49.56
CA ARG A 387 2.52 6.74 50.65
C ARG A 387 1.32 6.01 51.26
N SER A 388 1.53 5.38 52.41
CA SER A 388 0.45 4.91 53.28
C SER A 388 0.71 5.43 54.69
N HIS A 389 0.11 6.58 54.96
CA HIS A 389 -0.57 6.94 56.20
C HIS A 389 -0.39 5.98 57.40
N LYS A 390 0.30 6.44 58.45
CA LYS A 390 -0.20 6.29 59.83
C LYS A 390 0.46 7.33 60.75
N THR A 391 -0.41 8.10 61.37
CA THR A 391 -0.17 9.08 62.43
C THR A 391 -0.26 8.41 63.80
N TYR A 392 0.48 8.99 64.75
CA TYR A 392 0.24 9.15 66.19
C TYR A 392 1.17 8.41 67.19
N SER A 393 1.64 9.25 68.13
CA SER A 393 2.21 9.06 69.49
C SER A 393 3.49 8.25 69.70
N GLU A 394 4.50 9.00 70.16
CA GLU A 394 5.34 8.80 71.36
C GLU A 394 5.18 7.49 72.15
N ILE A 395 6.31 6.90 72.57
CA ILE A 395 6.69 6.58 73.97
C ILE A 395 7.94 5.65 73.96
N ASN A 396 8.96 6.09 74.72
CA ASN A 396 9.97 5.37 75.53
C ASN A 396 10.73 4.16 74.95
N GLU A 397 12.07 4.20 74.91
CA GLU A 397 13.02 3.91 76.01
C GLU A 397 13.11 2.42 76.38
N GLU A 398 14.36 1.94 76.30
CA GLU A 398 14.99 0.84 77.04
C GLU A 398 14.82 -0.63 76.60
N ASN A 399 16.01 -1.19 76.29
CA ASN A 399 16.58 -2.49 76.68
C ASN A 399 15.73 -3.76 76.56
N ASP A 400 16.28 -4.78 75.89
CA ASP A 400 16.95 -5.87 76.60
C ASP A 400 17.55 -6.88 75.60
N ASP A 401 18.58 -7.54 76.11
CA ASP A 401 19.46 -8.55 75.55
C ASP A 401 18.71 -9.76 74.95
N ASP A 402 19.35 -10.46 74.00
CA ASP A 402 19.82 -11.83 74.28
C ASP A 402 20.56 -12.43 73.07
N ASP A 403 21.61 -13.15 73.46
CA ASP A 403 22.50 -14.00 72.69
C ASP A 403 21.76 -14.99 71.76
N ASP A 404 22.37 -15.30 70.61
CA ASP A 404 22.78 -16.69 70.39
C ASP A 404 23.79 -16.80 69.26
N GLN A 405 24.97 -17.19 69.69
CA GLN A 405 26.18 -17.49 68.93
C GLN A 405 26.20 -18.99 68.68
N TYR A 406 26.13 -19.44 67.42
CA TYR A 406 26.74 -20.72 67.03
C TYR A 406 27.36 -20.60 65.63
N VAL A 407 28.69 -20.59 65.67
CA VAL A 407 29.61 -21.00 64.61
C VAL A 407 29.44 -22.51 64.44
N ASP A 408 29.51 -23.01 63.20
CA ASP A 408 30.26 -24.23 62.91
C ASP A 408 30.70 -24.21 61.44
N ASP A 409 32.03 -24.22 61.31
CA ASP A 409 32.82 -24.36 60.11
C ASP A 409 32.90 -25.83 59.67
N ASP A 410 33.28 -26.00 58.40
CA ASP A 410 34.03 -27.12 57.80
C ASP A 410 33.41 -28.54 57.76
N GLU A 411 33.24 -29.09 56.56
CA GLU A 411 34.18 -30.08 56.01
C GLU A 411 33.81 -30.54 54.59
N ASP A 412 34.88 -30.73 53.83
CA ASP A 412 35.12 -31.23 52.47
C ASP A 412 34.22 -32.37 51.93
N ASP A 413 34.05 -32.41 50.60
CA ASP A 413 34.54 -33.55 49.81
C ASP A 413 34.46 -33.31 48.29
N ASP A 414 35.57 -33.64 47.64
CA ASP A 414 35.82 -33.71 46.19
C ASP A 414 34.95 -34.77 45.49
N ASP A 415 34.47 -34.47 44.27
CA ASP A 415 34.81 -35.29 43.08
C ASP A 415 34.24 -34.68 41.78
N GLN A 416 35.11 -34.49 40.79
CA GLN A 416 34.76 -34.10 39.41
C GLN A 416 34.57 -35.36 38.49
N PRO A 417 34.59 -35.27 37.14
CA PRO A 417 33.39 -35.42 36.32
C PRO A 417 33.53 -36.56 35.28
N GLN A 418 32.47 -36.98 34.58
CA GLN A 418 32.66 -37.63 33.27
C GLN A 418 31.63 -37.22 32.21
N VAL A 419 32.19 -36.55 31.21
CA VAL A 419 31.71 -36.34 29.84
C VAL A 419 31.71 -37.64 29.06
N HIS A 420 30.63 -37.93 28.32
CA HIS A 420 30.62 -38.92 27.24
C HIS A 420 30.25 -38.23 25.92
N THR A 421 31.26 -38.01 25.09
CA THR A 421 31.12 -37.77 23.65
C THR A 421 31.29 -39.10 22.92
N CYS A 422 30.40 -39.34 21.96
CA CYS A 422 30.35 -40.55 21.15
C CYS A 422 31.03 -40.29 19.80
N HIS A 423 31.93 -41.18 19.39
CA HIS A 423 32.51 -41.26 18.04
C HIS A 423 32.74 -42.74 17.70
N THR A 424 32.85 -43.00 16.39
CA THR A 424 32.91 -44.28 15.66
C THR A 424 31.51 -44.82 15.28
N GLN A 425 31.22 -45.24 14.06
CA GLN A 425 32.03 -45.52 12.86
C GLN A 425 31.10 -45.46 11.63
#